data_AF-A0A645H5C5-F1
#
_entry.id   AF-A0A645H5C5-F1
#
_cell.length_a   1.000
_cell.length_b   1.000
_cell.length_c   1.000
_cell.angle_alpha   90.00
_cell.angle_beta   90.00
_cell.angle_gamma   90.00
#
_symmetry.space_group_name_H-M   'P 1'
#
loop_
_entity.id
_entity.type
_entity.pdbx_description
1 polymer ?
#
loop_
_entity_poly.entity_id
_entity_poly.type
_entity_poly.pdbx_seq_one_letter_code
_entity_poly.pdbx_strand_id
1 'polypeptide(L)'
;MHLANLGIKVANFPISLDTEIPDEIMALKDKVPMVGLTIDIDTLLELRKERARSFDLPQDIDSLDDLVAEELDNAYRIYAKLKCLVIDVTLVDIEEIANTITHKFSLPLKVSHHRFK
;
A
#
# COMPACT_ATOMS: atom_id res chain seq x y z
N MET A 1 -1.13 6.54 -9.72
CA MET A 1 -0.23 6.14 -10.82
C MET A 1 1.05 6.99 -10.89
N HIS A 2 1.70 7.31 -9.75
CA HIS A 2 2.85 8.22 -9.78
C HIS A 2 4.15 7.53 -10.23
N LEU A 3 4.52 6.39 -9.63
CA LEU A 3 5.73 5.63 -9.99
C LEU A 3 5.74 5.16 -11.46
N ALA A 4 4.58 4.79 -12.02
CA ALA A 4 4.45 4.44 -13.42
C ALA A 4 4.79 5.60 -14.37
N ASN A 5 4.42 6.83 -14.00
CA ASN A 5 4.76 8.03 -14.77
C ASN A 5 6.27 8.32 -14.76
N LEU A 6 6.99 7.83 -13.76
CA LEU A 6 8.46 7.88 -13.69
C LEU A 6 9.14 6.75 -14.51
N GLY A 7 8.36 5.94 -15.21
CA GLY A 7 8.84 4.82 -16.02
C GLY A 7 9.08 3.53 -15.23
N ILE A 8 8.60 3.44 -13.99
CA ILE A 8 8.79 2.29 -13.10
C ILE A 8 7.60 1.35 -13.24
N LYS A 9 7.86 0.07 -13.51
CA LYS A 9 6.82 -0.97 -13.51
C LYS A 9 6.48 -1.34 -12.08
N VAL A 10 5.20 -1.23 -11.72
CA VAL A 10 4.69 -1.51 -10.38
C VAL A 10 3.53 -2.49 -10.47
N ALA A 11 3.43 -3.38 -9.49
CA ALA A 11 2.28 -4.23 -9.27
C ALA A 11 1.74 -3.95 -7.86
N ASN A 12 0.41 -3.82 -7.74
CA ASN A 12 -0.26 -3.62 -6.46
C ASN A 12 -0.92 -4.93 -6.03
N PHE A 13 -0.72 -5.32 -4.78
CA PHE A 13 -1.36 -6.49 -4.18
C PHE A 13 -2.15 -6.03 -2.94
N PRO A 14 -3.50 -6.04 -2.98
CA PRO A 14 -4.31 -5.66 -1.83
C PRO A 14 -4.21 -6.74 -0.74
N ILE A 15 -4.25 -6.30 0.52
CA ILE A 15 -4.29 -7.17 1.69
C ILE A 15 -5.65 -7.00 2.37
N SER A 16 -6.22 -8.11 2.82
CA SER A 16 -7.43 -8.23 3.62
C SER A 16 -7.18 -9.18 4.80
N LEU A 17 -8.17 -9.31 5.69
CA LEU A 17 -8.16 -10.21 6.85
C LEU A 17 -7.59 -11.60 6.57
N ASP A 18 -8.10 -12.27 5.53
CA ASP A 18 -7.74 -13.67 5.21
C ASP A 18 -6.67 -13.77 4.11
N THR A 19 -5.98 -12.67 3.82
CA THR A 19 -4.97 -12.68 2.76
C THR A 19 -3.79 -13.55 3.18
N GLU A 20 -3.54 -14.59 2.38
CA GLU A 20 -2.28 -15.31 2.38
C GLU A 20 -1.39 -14.80 1.25
N ILE A 21 -0.10 -14.64 1.52
CA ILE A 21 0.85 -14.18 0.51
C ILE A 21 1.11 -15.31 -0.49
N PRO A 22 0.85 -15.12 -1.80
CA PRO A 22 1.07 -16.16 -2.80
C PRO A 22 2.55 -16.54 -2.93
N ASP A 23 2.80 -17.81 -3.26
CA ASP A 23 4.15 -18.35 -3.46
C ASP A 23 4.90 -17.61 -4.57
N GLU A 24 4.22 -17.11 -5.59
CA GLU A 24 4.81 -16.33 -6.67
C GLU A 24 5.38 -15.01 -6.17
N ILE A 25 4.70 -14.34 -5.22
CA ILE A 25 5.21 -13.11 -4.60
C ILE A 25 6.37 -13.44 -3.65
N MET A 26 6.24 -14.52 -2.88
CA MET A 26 7.34 -14.99 -2.02
C MET A 26 8.58 -15.38 -2.82
N ALA A 27 8.43 -15.98 -4.00
CA ALA A 27 9.54 -16.34 -4.89
C ALA A 27 10.25 -15.11 -5.49
N LEU A 28 9.62 -13.94 -5.48
CA LEU A 28 10.20 -12.66 -5.89
C LEU A 28 10.88 -11.91 -4.74
N LYS A 29 10.73 -12.38 -3.50
CA LYS A 29 11.43 -11.83 -2.34
C LYS A 29 12.93 -11.77 -2.61
N ASP A 30 13.56 -10.68 -2.20
CA ASP A 30 14.97 -10.34 -2.41
C ASP A 30 15.40 -10.14 -3.89
N LYS A 31 14.52 -10.37 -4.87
CA LYS A 31 14.79 -10.13 -6.30
C LYS A 31 14.26 -8.81 -6.79
N VAL A 32 13.18 -8.32 -6.18
CA VAL A 32 12.56 -7.04 -6.51
C VAL A 32 12.28 -6.24 -5.23
N PRO A 33 12.28 -4.90 -5.30
CA PRO A 33 11.82 -4.05 -4.21
C PRO A 33 10.41 -4.42 -3.76
N MET A 34 10.24 -4.66 -2.47
CA MET A 34 8.95 -4.91 -1.83
C MET A 34 8.65 -3.75 -0.88
N VAL A 35 7.42 -3.23 -0.95
CA VAL A 35 6.95 -2.11 -0.11
C VAL A 35 5.58 -2.46 0.46
N GLY A 36 5.47 -2.52 1.78
CA GLY A 36 4.21 -2.51 2.50
C GLY A 36 3.75 -1.07 2.72
N LEU A 37 2.45 -0.82 2.53
CA LEU A 37 1.82 0.47 2.80
C LEU A 37 0.81 0.26 3.92
N THR A 38 1.00 0.97 5.02
CA THR A 38 0.12 0.92 6.18
C THR A 38 -0.53 2.27 6.40
N ILE A 39 -1.62 2.26 7.15
CA ILE A 39 -2.39 3.43 7.53
C ILE A 39 -2.80 3.23 9.00
N ASP A 40 -3.00 4.30 9.74
CA ASP A 40 -3.55 4.17 11.09
C ASP A 40 -5.00 3.67 11.05
N ILE A 41 -5.42 3.12 12.18
CA ILE A 41 -6.72 2.47 12.31
C ILE A 41 -7.89 3.46 12.18
N ASP A 42 -7.77 4.66 12.75
CA ASP A 42 -8.86 5.62 12.80
C ASP A 42 -9.15 6.17 11.40
N THR A 43 -8.11 6.52 10.64
CA THR A 43 -8.26 6.99 9.25
C THR A 43 -8.79 5.88 8.35
N LEU A 44 -8.28 4.63 8.48
CA LEU A 44 -8.77 3.51 7.67
C LEU A 44 -10.26 3.24 7.92
N LEU A 45 -10.68 3.31 9.18
CA LEU A 45 -12.06 3.13 9.60
C LEU A 45 -12.96 4.22 9.02
N GLU A 46 -12.55 5.48 9.08
CA GLU A 46 -13.27 6.60 8.48
C GLU A 46 -13.46 6.40 6.98
N LEU A 47 -12.39 6.08 6.25
CA LEU A 47 -12.43 5.80 4.81
C LEU A 47 -13.38 4.64 4.47
N ARG A 48 -13.44 3.60 5.31
CA ARG A 48 -14.37 2.48 5.12
C ARG A 48 -15.82 2.86 5.37
N LYS A 49 -16.07 3.66 6.41
CA LYS A 49 -17.41 4.19 6.71
C LYS A 49 -17.90 5.07 5.56
N GLU A 50 -17.06 5.95 5.03
CA GLU A 50 -17.37 6.78 3.87
C GLU A 50 -17.68 5.94 2.63
N ARG A 51 -16.84 4.94 2.35
CA ARG A 51 -17.06 4.01 1.24
C ARG A 51 -18.37 3.25 1.38
N ALA A 52 -18.68 2.72 2.56
CA ALA A 52 -19.93 2.01 2.80
C ALA A 52 -21.16 2.91 2.55
N ARG A 53 -21.13 4.16 3.03
CA ARG A 53 -22.18 5.16 2.77
C ARG A 53 -22.38 5.41 1.28
N SER A 54 -21.29 5.45 0.49
CA SER A 54 -21.39 5.66 -0.96
C SER A 54 -22.05 4.51 -1.72
N PHE A 55 -22.18 3.34 -1.10
CA PHE A 55 -22.76 2.13 -1.70
C PHE A 55 -24.12 1.72 -1.09
N ASP A 56 -24.74 2.54 -0.22
CA ASP A 56 -25.99 2.23 0.50
C ASP A 56 -25.98 0.85 1.21
N LEU A 57 -24.80 0.37 1.60
CA LEU A 57 -24.66 -0.91 2.28
C LEU A 57 -24.90 -0.74 3.79
N PRO A 58 -25.89 -1.42 4.40
CA PRO A 58 -25.99 -1.49 5.85
C PRO A 58 -24.81 -2.33 6.37
N GLN A 59 -23.90 -1.72 7.09
CA GLN A 59 -22.82 -2.41 7.80
C GLN A 59 -23.18 -2.48 9.28
N ASP A 60 -22.87 -3.62 9.92
CA ASP A 60 -22.89 -3.76 11.37
C ASP A 60 -21.65 -3.06 11.92
N ILE A 61 -21.79 -1.75 12.16
CA ILE A 61 -20.68 -0.83 12.47
C ILE A 61 -19.91 -1.28 13.71
N ASP A 62 -20.60 -1.95 14.64
CA ASP A 62 -20.05 -2.37 15.93
C ASP A 62 -18.91 -3.40 15.80
N SER A 63 -18.83 -4.15 14.68
CA SER A 63 -17.75 -5.11 14.41
C SER A 63 -16.65 -4.59 13.50
N LEU A 64 -16.83 -3.40 12.89
CA LEU A 64 -15.92 -2.92 11.87
C LEU A 64 -14.54 -2.58 12.43
N ASP A 65 -14.48 -2.07 13.65
CA ASP A 65 -13.25 -1.65 14.32
C ASP A 65 -12.32 -2.85 14.56
N ASP A 66 -12.86 -3.96 15.10
CA ASP A 66 -12.13 -5.21 15.34
C ASP A 66 -11.62 -5.83 14.03
N LEU A 67 -12.46 -5.84 12.98
CA LEU A 67 -12.09 -6.34 11.66
C LEU A 67 -10.98 -5.52 11.01
N VAL A 68 -10.98 -4.19 11.19
CA VAL A 68 -9.89 -3.34 10.67
C VAL A 68 -8.60 -3.58 11.44
N ALA A 69 -8.66 -3.74 12.76
CA ALA A 69 -7.50 -4.06 13.58
C ALA A 69 -6.86 -5.39 13.16
N GLU A 70 -7.68 -6.44 13.00
CA GLU A 70 -7.22 -7.76 12.56
C GLU A 70 -6.61 -7.74 11.15
N GLU A 71 -7.15 -6.91 10.25
CA GLU A 71 -6.60 -6.73 8.91
C GLU A 71 -5.21 -6.10 8.93
N LEU A 72 -5.02 -5.03 9.71
CA LEU A 72 -3.72 -4.40 9.89
C LEU A 72 -2.71 -5.38 10.50
N ASP A 73 -3.14 -6.16 11.50
CA ASP A 73 -2.34 -7.22 12.10
C ASP A 73 -1.91 -8.27 11.06
N ASN A 74 -2.82 -8.71 10.18
CA ASN A 74 -2.47 -9.63 9.10
C ASN A 74 -1.48 -8.98 8.12
N ALA A 75 -1.67 -7.71 7.76
CA ALA A 75 -0.74 -6.97 6.91
C ALA A 75 0.67 -6.93 7.52
N TYR A 76 0.81 -6.63 8.81
CA TYR A 76 2.11 -6.64 9.49
C TYR A 76 2.76 -8.04 9.51
N ARG A 77 1.97 -9.11 9.70
CA ARG A 77 2.48 -10.49 9.61
C ARG A 77 3.01 -10.79 8.21
N ILE A 78 2.32 -10.35 7.16
CA ILE A 78 2.77 -10.48 5.76
C ILE A 78 4.05 -9.68 5.52
N TYR A 79 4.10 -8.42 5.99
CA TYR A 79 5.29 -7.57 5.86
C TYR A 79 6.52 -8.18 6.54
N ALA A 80 6.34 -8.78 7.73
CA ALA A 80 7.40 -9.49 8.42
C ALA A 80 7.93 -10.70 7.62
N LYS A 81 7.05 -11.48 6.98
CA LYS A 81 7.43 -12.59 6.10
C LYS A 81 8.22 -12.10 4.88
N LEU A 82 7.79 -10.99 4.27
CA LEU A 82 8.44 -10.38 3.11
C LEU A 82 9.74 -9.65 3.45
N LYS A 83 9.92 -9.20 4.70
CA LYS A 83 11.01 -8.31 5.13
C LYS A 83 11.09 -7.04 4.28
N CYS A 84 9.93 -6.48 3.94
CA CYS A 84 9.81 -5.31 3.08
C CYS A 84 9.99 -4.00 3.85
N LEU A 85 10.20 -2.91 3.10
CA LEU A 85 10.03 -1.56 3.63
C LEU A 85 8.55 -1.35 3.95
N VAL A 86 8.22 -0.84 5.14
CA VAL A 86 6.85 -0.45 5.48
C VAL A 86 6.78 1.07 5.56
N ILE A 87 5.83 1.67 4.85
CA ILE A 87 5.59 3.11 4.84
C ILE A 87 4.19 3.38 5.38
N ASP A 88 4.10 4.25 6.37
CA ASP A 88 2.82 4.80 6.84
C ASP A 88 2.37 5.91 5.87
N VAL A 89 1.17 5.78 5.32
CA VAL A 89 0.62 6.68 4.30
C VAL A 89 -0.49 7.59 4.82
N THR A 90 -0.76 7.60 6.13
CA THR A 90 -1.94 8.24 6.73
C THR A 90 -2.13 9.71 6.30
N LEU A 91 -1.09 10.53 6.41
CA LEU A 91 -1.12 11.97 6.09
C LEU A 91 -0.03 12.35 5.09
N VAL A 92 0.47 11.37 4.33
CA VAL A 92 1.61 11.57 3.44
C VAL A 92 1.13 11.69 2.00
N ASP A 93 1.61 12.72 1.30
CA ASP A 93 1.29 12.94 -0.10
C ASP A 93 1.88 11.83 -0.98
N ILE A 94 1.17 11.49 -2.05
CA ILE A 94 1.56 10.43 -3.01
C ILE A 94 2.96 10.68 -3.59
N GLU A 95 3.32 11.94 -3.83
CA GLU A 95 4.65 12.32 -4.35
C GLU A 95 5.76 12.04 -3.35
N GLU A 96 5.53 12.32 -2.06
CA GLU A 96 6.48 12.06 -0.99
C GLU A 96 6.68 10.55 -0.77
N ILE A 97 5.61 9.77 -0.82
CA ILE A 97 5.68 8.29 -0.78
C ILE A 97 6.50 7.77 -1.97
N ALA A 98 6.25 8.27 -3.18
CA ALA A 98 6.98 7.86 -4.37
C ALA A 98 8.48 8.24 -4.30
N ASN A 99 8.79 9.44 -3.81
CA ASN A 99 10.16 9.89 -3.57
C ASN A 99 10.87 9.01 -2.54
N THR A 100 10.17 8.63 -1.47
CA THR A 100 10.70 7.72 -0.44
C THR A 100 11.05 6.36 -1.04
N ILE A 101 10.14 5.76 -1.82
CA ILE A 101 10.37 4.46 -2.47
C ILE A 101 11.54 4.53 -3.47
N THR A 102 11.53 5.53 -4.36
CA THR A 102 12.56 5.66 -5.41
C THR A 102 13.94 5.89 -4.82
N HIS A 103 14.05 6.75 -3.80
CA HIS A 103 15.31 7.02 -3.13
C HIS A 103 15.82 5.81 -2.33
N LYS A 104 14.94 5.15 -1.56
CA LYS A 104 15.32 4.01 -0.73
C LYS A 104 15.87 2.83 -1.54
N PHE A 105 15.28 2.56 -2.71
CA PHE A 105 15.69 1.46 -3.59
C PHE A 105 16.60 1.89 -4.74
N SER A 106 17.00 3.17 -4.81
CA SER A 106 17.84 3.72 -5.88
C SER A 106 17.30 3.39 -7.28
N LEU A 107 15.99 3.55 -7.46
CA LEU A 107 15.32 3.15 -8.70
C LEU A 107 15.70 4.08 -9.87
N PRO A 108 15.88 3.53 -11.09
CA PRO A 108 16.21 4.34 -12.25
C PRO A 108 15.01 5.21 -12.65
N LEU A 109 15.17 6.53 -12.58
CA LEU A 109 14.16 7.50 -12.99
C LEU A 109 14.31 7.80 -14.48
N LYS A 110 13.24 7.62 -15.27
CA LYS A 110 13.19 8.17 -16.62
C LYS A 110 12.70 9.62 -16.55
N VAL A 111 13.63 10.56 -16.35
CA VAL A 111 13.30 11.98 -16.48
C VAL A 111 13.15 12.28 -17.97
N SER A 112 11.91 12.32 -18.45
CA SER A 112 11.59 12.88 -19.75
C SER A 112 11.77 14.41 -19.65
N HIS A 113 12.94 14.91 -20.05
CA HIS A 113 13.13 16.35 -20.28
C HIS A 113 12.34 16.75 -21.54
N HIS A 114 11.04 16.98 -21.40
CA HIS A 114 10.32 17.83 -22.34
C HIS A 114 10.74 19.28 -22.06
N ARG A 115 11.91 19.67 -22.58
CA ARG A 115 12.22 21.08 -22.81
C ARG A 115 11.20 21.58 -23.83
N PHE A 116 10.18 22.29 -23.37
CA PHE A 116 9.45 23.21 -24.23
C PHE A 116 10.46 24.23 -24.73
N LYS A 117 10.77 24.18 -26.04
CA LYS A 117 11.38 25.26 -26.79
C LYS A 117 10.27 26.12 -27.36
#